data_AF-A0A6V8NP47-F1
#
_entry.id   AF-A0A6V8NP47-F1
#
_cell.length_a   1.000
_cell.length_b   1.000
_cell.length_c   1.000
_cell.angle_alpha   90.00
_cell.angle_beta   90.00
_cell.angle_gamma   90.00
#
_symmetry.space_group_name_H-M   'P 1'
#
loop_
_entity.id
_entity.type
_entity.pdbx_description
1 polymer ?
#
loop_
_entity_poly.entity_id
_entity_poly.type
_entity_poly.pdbx_seq_one_letter_code
_entity_poly.pdbx_strand_id
1 'polypeptide(L)'
;MSTLMFPKGTVQALRDLTGESRPDAALLLVLRDAVTYRLEQIEAELDAFGAKYGMSFDEYRRLWESEDRDEHYRWEAERDYLEWEALVTRKRRLEDVYGWLT
;
A
#
# COMPACT_ATOMS: atom_id res chain seq x y z
N MET A 1 25.99 0.75 -17.36
CA MET A 1 25.42 1.69 -16.36
C MET A 1 24.49 2.63 -17.10
N SER A 2 23.24 2.77 -16.67
CA SER A 2 22.34 3.80 -17.19
C SER A 2 22.56 5.08 -16.40
N THR A 3 22.87 6.18 -17.08
CA THR A 3 23.00 7.49 -16.45
C THR A 3 21.63 8.15 -16.38
N LEU A 4 21.12 8.36 -15.16
CA LEU A 4 19.91 9.15 -14.93
C LEU A 4 20.33 10.62 -14.71
N MET A 5 19.77 11.52 -15.52
CA MET A 5 19.97 12.96 -15.34
C MET A 5 18.75 13.57 -14.66
N PHE A 6 18.99 14.27 -13.57
CA PHE A 6 17.95 14.98 -12.83
C PHE A 6 18.04 16.49 -13.07
N PRO A 7 16.90 17.19 -13.19
CA PRO A 7 16.87 18.65 -13.11
C PRO A 7 17.52 19.15 -11.81
N LYS A 8 18.17 20.32 -11.85
CA LYS A 8 18.81 20.91 -10.66
C LYS A 8 17.85 21.04 -9.47
N GLY A 9 16.59 21.43 -9.74
CA GLY A 9 15.56 21.54 -8.71
C GLY A 9 15.25 20.19 -8.03
N THR A 10 15.23 19.10 -8.79
CA THR A 10 15.02 17.75 -8.25
C THR A 10 16.18 17.31 -7.36
N VAL A 11 17.43 17.57 -7.78
CA VAL A 11 18.61 17.25 -6.96
C VAL A 11 18.60 18.04 -5.64
N GLN A 12 18.23 19.32 -5.68
CA GLN A 12 18.12 20.15 -4.49
C GLN A 12 17.02 19.62 -3.56
N ALA A 13 15.83 19.33 -4.09
CA ALA A 13 14.73 18.79 -3.28
C ALA A 13 15.08 17.44 -2.63
N LEU A 14 15.73 16.53 -3.37
CA LEU A 14 16.18 15.25 -2.83
C LEU A 14 17.16 15.45 -1.66
N ARG A 15 18.11 16.38 -1.80
CA ARG A 15 19.04 16.71 -0.72
C ARG A 15 18.33 17.34 0.47
N ASP A 16 17.41 18.25 0.24
CA ASP A 16 16.70 18.95 1.32
C ASP A 16 15.78 18.01 2.11
N LEU A 17 15.15 17.05 1.43
CA LEU A 17 14.27 16.05 2.05
C LEU A 17 15.04 14.98 2.84
N THR A 18 16.20 14.56 2.34
CA THR A 18 16.91 13.37 2.89
C THR A 18 18.20 13.69 3.63
N GLY A 19 18.75 14.89 3.46
CA GLY A 19 20.10 15.25 3.89
C GLY A 19 21.23 14.58 3.08
N GLU A 20 20.91 13.73 2.09
CA GLU A 20 21.90 13.00 1.30
C GLU A 20 22.36 13.81 0.08
N SER A 21 23.68 13.84 -0.11
CA SER A 21 24.35 14.60 -1.17
C SER A 21 24.36 13.89 -2.52
N ARG A 22 24.32 12.54 -2.50
CA ARG A 22 24.34 11.64 -3.65
C ARG A 22 22.91 11.42 -4.17
N PRO A 23 22.58 11.86 -5.41
CA PRO A 23 21.20 11.84 -5.88
C PRO A 23 20.56 10.44 -5.97
N ASP A 24 21.34 9.42 -6.26
CA ASP A 24 20.93 8.01 -6.31
C ASP A 24 20.55 7.47 -4.92
N ALA A 25 21.38 7.73 -3.92
CA ALA A 25 21.09 7.36 -2.54
C ALA A 25 19.91 8.16 -1.97
N ALA A 26 19.84 9.46 -2.25
CA ALA A 26 18.72 10.31 -1.86
C ALA A 26 17.40 9.86 -2.49
N LEU A 27 17.42 9.47 -3.78
CA LEU A 27 16.24 8.93 -4.46
C LEU A 27 15.77 7.63 -3.80
N LEU A 28 16.69 6.73 -3.44
CA LEU A 28 16.35 5.48 -2.74
C LEU A 28 15.65 5.74 -1.41
N LEU A 29 16.14 6.70 -0.63
CA LEU A 29 15.52 7.11 0.64
C LEU A 29 14.09 7.63 0.43
N VAL A 30 13.90 8.58 -0.50
CA VAL A 30 12.56 9.13 -0.78
C VAL A 30 11.60 8.06 -1.28
N LEU A 31 12.06 7.12 -2.11
CA LEU A 31 11.22 6.02 -2.58
C LEU A 31 10.81 5.09 -1.44
N ARG A 32 11.73 4.78 -0.50
CA ARG A 32 11.40 3.99 0.70
C ARG A 32 10.35 4.71 1.54
N ASP A 33 10.57 5.97 1.86
CA ASP A 33 9.63 6.77 2.65
C ASP A 33 8.25 6.83 1.98
N ALA A 34 8.20 7.03 0.66
CA ALA A 34 6.94 7.06 -0.09
C ALA A 34 6.20 5.71 -0.09
N VAL A 35 6.93 4.60 -0.13
CA VAL A 35 6.32 3.25 -0.06
C VAL A 35 5.85 2.95 1.36
N THR A 36 6.65 3.25 2.38
CA THR A 36 6.28 3.10 3.79
C THR A 36 5.03 3.90 4.12
N TYR A 37 4.98 5.18 3.75
CA TYR A 37 3.80 6.01 3.96
C TYR A 37 2.53 5.41 3.33
N ARG A 38 2.64 4.88 2.10
CA ARG A 38 1.50 4.24 1.42
C ARG A 38 1.07 2.94 2.09
N LEU A 39 2.02 2.15 2.60
CA LEU A 39 1.72 0.93 3.36
C LEU A 39 1.00 1.28 4.66
N GLU A 40 1.42 2.32 5.38
CA GLU A 40 0.73 2.80 6.59
C GLU A 40 -0.72 3.23 6.31
N GLN A 41 -0.98 3.92 5.20
CA GLN A 41 -2.35 4.28 4.82
C GLN A 41 -3.20 3.05 4.53
N ILE A 42 -2.66 2.08 3.78
CA ILE A 42 -3.37 0.83 3.49
C ILE A 42 -3.64 0.05 4.78
N GLU A 43 -2.69 0.00 5.71
CA GLU A 43 -2.88 -0.69 6.99
C GLU A 43 -4.02 -0.08 7.80
N ALA A 44 -4.10 1.25 7.86
CA ALA A 44 -5.18 1.93 8.54
C ALA A 44 -6.56 1.63 7.91
N GLU A 45 -6.64 1.54 6.59
CA GLU A 45 -7.87 1.15 5.88
C GLU A 45 -8.23 -0.33 6.14
N LEU A 46 -7.25 -1.24 6.13
CA LEU A 46 -7.44 -2.65 6.46
C LEU A 46 -7.92 -2.83 7.90
N ASP A 47 -7.35 -2.09 8.85
CA ASP A 47 -7.76 -2.10 10.27
C ASP A 47 -9.21 -1.59 10.43
N ALA A 48 -9.62 -0.58 9.66
CA ALA A 48 -10.99 -0.08 9.67
C ALA A 48 -11.99 -1.15 9.19
N PHE A 49 -11.65 -1.90 8.13
CA PHE A 49 -12.47 -3.04 7.71
C PHE A 49 -12.49 -4.15 8.75
N GLY A 50 -11.34 -4.49 9.33
CA GLY A 50 -11.22 -5.48 10.40
C GLY A 50 -12.09 -5.13 11.61
N ALA A 51 -12.11 -3.86 12.00
CA ALA A 51 -12.97 -3.35 13.07
C ALA A 51 -14.46 -3.35 12.67
N LYS A 52 -14.81 -3.02 11.42
CA LYS A 52 -16.20 -3.01 10.93
C LYS A 52 -16.82 -4.41 10.97
N TYR A 53 -16.08 -5.41 10.53
CA TYR A 53 -16.58 -6.79 10.41
C TYR A 53 -16.21 -7.69 11.59
N GLY A 54 -15.33 -7.24 12.48
CA GLY A 54 -14.91 -7.98 13.67
C GLY A 54 -14.08 -9.23 13.37
N MET A 55 -13.45 -9.28 12.19
CA MET A 55 -12.69 -10.44 11.71
C MET A 55 -11.63 -10.01 10.69
N SER A 56 -10.71 -10.92 10.37
CA SER A 56 -9.74 -10.71 9.29
C SER A 56 -10.37 -10.85 7.89
N PHE A 57 -9.70 -10.32 6.87
CA PHE A 57 -10.14 -10.51 5.48
C PHE A 57 -10.21 -11.99 5.08
N ASP A 58 -9.27 -12.83 5.53
CA ASP A 58 -9.27 -14.26 5.21
C ASP A 58 -10.44 -15.02 5.85
N GLU A 59 -10.91 -14.57 7.02
CA GLU A 59 -12.15 -15.08 7.62
C GLU A 59 -13.37 -14.58 6.83
N TYR A 60 -13.42 -13.29 6.52
CA TYR A 60 -14.51 -12.68 5.77
C TYR A 60 -14.68 -13.31 4.38
N ARG A 61 -13.58 -13.54 3.66
CA ARG A 61 -13.56 -14.20 2.35
C ARG A 61 -14.07 -15.64 2.44
N ARG A 62 -13.65 -16.40 3.45
CA ARG A 62 -14.15 -17.78 3.64
C ARG A 62 -15.65 -17.80 3.87
N LEU A 63 -16.19 -16.88 4.66
CA LEU A 63 -17.64 -16.77 4.86
C LEU A 63 -18.34 -16.41 3.54
N TRP A 64 -17.82 -15.41 2.83
CA TRP A 64 -18.34 -14.98 1.53
C TRP A 64 -18.40 -16.11 0.49
N GLU A 65 -17.40 -17.00 0.47
CA GLU A 65 -17.32 -18.12 -0.48
C GLU A 65 -18.15 -19.35 -0.06
N SER A 66 -18.42 -19.53 1.24
CA SER A 66 -19.00 -20.76 1.79
C SER A 66 -20.46 -20.66 2.21
N GLU A 67 -20.96 -19.45 2.45
CA GLU A 67 -22.31 -19.24 2.95
C GLU A 67 -23.16 -18.43 1.98
N ASP A 68 -24.28 -19.02 1.57
CA ASP A 68 -25.33 -18.32 0.85
C ASP A 68 -26.17 -17.54 1.86
N ARG A 69 -25.88 -16.23 2.02
CA ARG A 69 -26.62 -15.33 2.91
C ARG A 69 -27.12 -14.12 2.15
N ASP A 70 -28.37 -13.75 2.39
CA ASP A 70 -29.02 -12.55 1.81
C ASP A 70 -28.23 -11.24 2.06
N GLU A 71 -27.44 -11.19 3.13
CA GLU A 71 -26.62 -10.04 3.48
C GLU A 71 -25.42 -9.83 2.54
N HIS A 72 -24.89 -10.90 1.93
CA HIS A 72 -23.83 -10.83 0.91
C HIS A 72 -24.31 -10.18 -0.39
N TYR A 73 -25.61 -10.25 -0.70
CA TYR A 73 -26.19 -9.62 -1.89
C TYR A 73 -26.55 -8.15 -1.69
N ARG A 74 -26.23 -7.56 -0.54
CA ARG A 74 -26.33 -6.11 -0.34
C ARG A 74 -25.15 -5.45 -1.03
N TRP A 75 -25.45 -4.44 -1.85
CA TRP A 75 -24.45 -3.65 -2.57
C TRP A 75 -23.30 -3.13 -1.68
N GLU A 76 -23.60 -2.78 -0.43
CA GLU A 76 -22.59 -2.35 0.53
C GLU A 76 -21.61 -3.47 0.89
N ALA A 77 -22.09 -4.68 1.15
CA ALA A 77 -21.25 -5.82 1.52
C ALA A 77 -20.36 -6.28 0.36
N GLU A 78 -20.87 -6.26 -0.87
CA GLU A 78 -20.11 -6.56 -2.08
C GLU A 78 -19.02 -5.52 -2.35
N ARG A 79 -19.38 -4.23 -2.26
CA ARG A 79 -18.42 -3.14 -2.43
C ARG A 79 -17.28 -3.25 -1.42
N ASP A 80 -17.62 -3.46 -0.16
CA ASP A 80 -16.64 -3.56 0.92
C ASP A 80 -15.75 -4.80 0.76
N TYR A 81 -16.31 -5.94 0.31
CA TYR A 81 -15.51 -7.13 -0.05
C TYR A 81 -14.46 -6.79 -1.13
N LEU A 82 -14.89 -6.17 -2.23
CA LEU A 82 -14.03 -5.84 -3.36
C LEU A 82 -12.95 -4.82 -3.00
N GLU A 83 -13.31 -3.81 -2.20
CA GLU A 83 -12.38 -2.79 -1.73
C GLU A 83 -11.32 -3.39 -0.79
N TRP A 84 -11.74 -4.24 0.14
CA TRP A 84 -10.83 -4.92 1.05
C TRP A 84 -9.87 -5.86 0.30
N GLU A 85 -10.37 -6.62 -0.68
CA GLU A 85 -9.55 -7.48 -1.55
C GLU A 85 -8.50 -6.66 -2.34
N ALA A 86 -8.92 -5.51 -2.86
CA ALA A 86 -8.04 -4.60 -3.59
C ALA A 86 -6.93 -4.05 -2.69
N LEU A 87 -7.25 -3.70 -1.44
CA LEU A 87 -6.26 -3.21 -0.46
C LEU A 87 -5.23 -4.29 -0.11
N VAL A 88 -5.67 -5.53 0.16
CA VAL A 88 -4.75 -6.65 0.44
C VAL A 88 -3.81 -6.89 -0.74
N THR A 89 -4.35 -6.87 -1.96
CA THR A 89 -3.56 -7.04 -3.19
C THR A 89 -2.56 -5.90 -3.38
N ARG A 90 -2.99 -4.65 -3.13
CA ARG A 90 -2.14 -3.47 -3.27
C ARG A 90 -1.04 -3.43 -2.21
N LYS A 91 -1.34 -3.83 -0.97
CA LYS A 91 -0.36 -3.97 0.12
C LYS A 91 0.77 -4.90 -0.31
N ARG A 92 0.44 -6.12 -0.73
CA ARG A 92 1.41 -7.12 -1.19
C ARG A 92 2.33 -6.58 -2.29
N ARG A 93 1.75 -5.89 -3.28
CA ARG A 93 2.54 -5.28 -4.36
C ARG A 93 3.51 -4.21 -3.85
N LEU A 94 3.12 -3.42 -2.86
CA LEU A 94 3.99 -2.40 -2.27
C LEU A 94 5.05 -3.00 -1.35
N GLU A 95 4.76 -4.10 -0.66
CA GLU A 95 5.75 -4.87 0.09
C GLU A 95 6.83 -5.45 -0.84
N ASP A 96 6.44 -5.99 -2.01
CA ASP A 96 7.40 -6.44 -3.03
C ASP A 96 8.29 -5.28 -3.51
N VAL A 97 7.69 -4.11 -3.80
CA VAL A 97 8.44 -2.90 -4.18
C VAL A 97 9.40 -2.47 -3.08
N TYR A 98 8.96 -2.46 -1.82
CA TYR A 98 9.81 -2.12 -0.69
C TYR A 98 10.99 -3.08 -0.58
N GLY A 99 10.76 -4.38 -0.78
CA GLY A 99 11.80 -5.41 -0.79
C GLY A 99 12.88 -5.18 -1.86
N TRP A 100 12.53 -4.66 -3.03
CA TRP A 100 13.51 -4.30 -4.08
C TRP A 100 14.33 -3.06 -3.74
N LEU A 101 13.84 -2.23 -2.82
CA LEU A 101 14.52 -1.02 -2.37
C LEU A 101 15.47 -1.30 -1.20
N THR A 102 15.45 -2.48 -0.58
CA THR A 102 16.37 -2.90 0.51
C THR A 102 17.72 -3.35 0.01
#